data_AF-A0A5E8H091-F1
#
_entry.id   AF-A0A5E8H091-F1
#
_cell.length_a   1.000
_cell.length_b   1.000
_cell.length_c   1.000
_cell.angle_alpha   90.00
_cell.angle_beta   90.00
_cell.angle_gamma   90.00
#
_symmetry.space_group_name_H-M   'P 1'
#
loop_
_entity.id
_entity.type
_entity.pdbx_description
1 polymer ?
#
loop_
_entity_poly.entity_id
_entity_poly.type
_entity_poly.pdbx_seq_one_letter_code
_entity_poly.pdbx_strand_id
1 'polypeptide(L)'
;MKPIDPKELRGAFGRFMTGVTVVTTRRADGTPVGFTANSFTSVSLDPPLLLVCPGKFLSSYDAFAECDQFCVSILEDGQTDVANTFAGYKGDRFAKTPHEFDADGIPFPVGALARFSCKTHQTVPAGDHVVLIGEVIGFAQRPGQGLGYADGQFFSLARERSARDPAAKVNIAGALIRHEGRVLLEKTPDGYRLPECSVPDKTGLRKSLQTVLQDNGITASFGAVYSVFDDADASTHFAYLLAQATHVAPDTKLTAVPPEELATLTYASPTLASMMARYDRECATGNLNCYLGDTMTGEIHTLSEGV
;
A
#
# COMPACT_ATOMS: atom_id res chain seq x y z
N MET A 1 16.54 -33.98 6.17
CA MET A 1 15.77 -32.71 6.27
C MET A 1 14.52 -32.85 5.43
N LYS A 2 13.38 -32.34 5.90
CA LYS A 2 12.20 -32.20 5.03
C LYS A 2 12.51 -31.14 3.96
N PRO A 3 12.09 -31.33 2.70
CA PRO A 3 12.17 -30.27 1.68
C PRO A 3 11.42 -29.03 2.19
N ILE A 4 12.02 -27.86 2.01
CA ILE A 4 11.36 -26.58 2.33
C ILE A 4 10.44 -26.24 1.16
N ASP A 5 9.15 -26.01 1.44
CA ASP A 5 8.20 -25.53 0.44
C ASP A 5 8.51 -24.05 0.11
N PRO A 6 8.83 -23.69 -1.14
CA PRO A 6 9.09 -22.30 -1.54
C PRO A 6 7.95 -21.33 -1.22
N LYS A 7 6.68 -21.79 -1.24
CA LYS A 7 5.52 -20.94 -0.92
C LYS A 7 5.48 -20.62 0.57
N GLU A 8 5.70 -21.61 1.42
CA GLU A 8 5.76 -21.41 2.87
C GLU A 8 6.94 -20.50 3.25
N LEU A 9 8.11 -20.73 2.64
CA LEU A 9 9.29 -19.89 2.89
C LEU A 9 9.06 -18.43 2.45
N ARG A 10 8.44 -18.20 1.28
CA ARG A 10 8.09 -16.85 0.82
C ARG A 10 7.09 -16.18 1.76
N GLY A 11 6.08 -16.92 2.24
CA GLY A 11 5.13 -16.43 3.23
C GLY A 11 5.82 -16.05 4.55
N ALA A 12 6.82 -16.82 4.98
CA ALA A 12 7.60 -16.50 6.18
C ALA A 12 8.46 -15.23 5.99
N PHE A 13 9.17 -15.08 4.87
CA PHE A 13 9.94 -13.86 4.58
C PHE A 13 9.05 -12.62 4.46
N GLY A 14 7.85 -12.77 3.89
CA GLY A 14 6.87 -11.67 3.77
C GLY A 14 6.38 -11.10 5.10
N ARG A 15 6.64 -11.77 6.24
CA ARG A 15 6.31 -11.24 7.58
C ARG A 15 7.24 -10.11 8.02
N PHE A 16 8.42 -9.98 7.41
CA PHE A 16 9.30 -8.85 7.67
C PHE A 16 8.85 -7.65 6.84
N MET A 17 8.35 -6.63 7.54
CA MET A 17 7.88 -5.38 6.95
C MET A 17 9.05 -4.57 6.36
N THR A 18 8.87 -4.05 5.15
CA THR A 18 9.88 -3.23 4.49
C THR A 18 9.27 -1.99 3.84
N GLY A 19 10.13 -1.02 3.50
CA GLY A 19 9.78 0.00 2.51
C GLY A 19 9.91 -0.55 1.09
N VAL A 20 9.39 0.19 0.11
CA VAL A 20 9.49 -0.16 -1.31
C VAL A 20 10.49 0.75 -2.00
N THR A 21 11.36 0.15 -2.82
CA THR A 21 12.33 0.88 -3.63
C THR A 21 12.20 0.54 -5.10
N VAL A 22 12.61 1.46 -5.98
CA VAL A 22 12.91 1.17 -7.38
C VAL A 22 14.41 1.32 -7.57
N VAL A 23 15.03 0.27 -8.10
CA VAL A 23 16.45 0.24 -8.44
C VAL A 23 16.59 0.41 -9.94
N THR A 24 17.44 1.32 -10.38
CA THR A 24 17.62 1.67 -11.79
C THR A 24 19.09 1.67 -12.20
N THR A 25 19.33 1.35 -13.46
CA THR A 25 20.64 1.51 -14.12
C THR A 25 20.40 1.69 -15.63
N ARG A 26 21.46 1.63 -16.43
CA ARG A 26 21.41 1.59 -17.89
C ARG A 26 22.03 0.29 -18.39
N ARG A 27 21.54 -0.19 -19.53
CA ARG A 27 22.23 -1.21 -20.33
C ARG A 27 23.48 -0.61 -20.99
N ALA A 28 24.33 -1.47 -21.55
CA ALA A 28 25.51 -1.06 -22.31
C ALA A 28 25.19 -0.13 -23.50
N ASP A 29 23.98 -0.26 -24.08
CA ASP A 29 23.49 0.62 -25.15
C ASP A 29 22.89 1.94 -24.65
N GLY A 30 22.92 2.20 -23.33
CA GLY A 30 22.36 3.37 -22.68
C GLY A 30 20.87 3.26 -22.32
N THR A 31 20.18 2.19 -22.72
CA THR A 31 18.75 2.01 -22.46
C THR A 31 18.48 1.97 -20.95
N PRO A 32 17.55 2.78 -20.42
CA PRO A 32 17.22 2.79 -19.02
C PRO A 32 16.50 1.49 -18.63
N VAL A 33 16.94 0.88 -17.52
CA VAL A 33 16.31 -0.31 -16.95
C VAL A 33 16.13 -0.14 -15.46
N GLY A 34 15.12 -0.80 -14.91
CA GLY A 34 14.87 -0.74 -13.48
C GLY A 34 13.94 -1.84 -13.02
N PHE A 35 13.96 -2.13 -11.73
CA PHE A 35 13.05 -3.08 -11.09
C PHE A 35 12.64 -2.60 -9.69
N THR A 36 11.46 -3.03 -9.25
CA THR A 36 11.02 -2.81 -7.87
C THR A 36 11.70 -3.80 -6.94
N ALA A 37 12.24 -3.32 -5.84
CA ALA A 37 12.90 -4.12 -4.82
C ALA A 37 12.43 -3.72 -3.42
N ASN A 38 12.25 -4.71 -2.57
CA ASN A 38 12.03 -4.51 -1.14
C ASN A 38 13.09 -5.24 -0.29
N SER A 39 14.20 -5.66 -0.94
CA SER A 39 15.40 -6.28 -0.34
C SER A 39 16.47 -5.25 0.03
N PHE A 40 16.15 -3.96 -0.03
CA PHE A 40 17.06 -2.87 0.30
C PHE A 40 17.53 -2.95 1.76
N THR A 41 18.81 -2.62 2.00
CA THR A 41 19.36 -2.47 3.35
C THR A 41 20.47 -1.43 3.35
N SER A 42 20.45 -0.51 4.33
CA SER A 42 21.61 0.33 4.67
C SER A 42 22.67 -0.52 5.37
N VAL A 43 23.91 -0.50 4.91
CA VAL A 43 24.97 -1.43 5.36
C VAL A 43 26.00 -0.73 6.24
N SER A 44 26.51 0.42 5.80
CA SER A 44 27.59 1.14 6.48
C SER A 44 27.44 2.65 6.28
N LEU A 45 27.90 3.43 7.26
CA LEU A 45 27.98 4.89 7.14
C LEU A 45 29.37 5.36 6.70
N ASP A 46 30.43 4.61 7.04
CA ASP A 46 31.81 4.93 6.65
C ASP A 46 32.59 3.62 6.34
N PRO A 47 32.85 3.30 5.06
CA PRO A 47 32.36 3.99 3.87
C PRO A 47 30.82 3.88 3.75
N PRO A 48 30.14 4.81 3.04
CA PRO A 48 28.69 4.82 2.95
C PRO A 48 28.20 3.73 1.99
N LEU A 49 27.72 2.61 2.54
CA LEU A 49 27.32 1.43 1.77
C LEU A 49 25.83 1.12 1.95
N LEU A 50 25.21 0.66 0.87
CA LEU A 50 23.89 0.03 0.84
C LEU A 50 23.92 -1.24 0.01
N LEU A 51 22.88 -2.06 0.13
CA LEU A 51 22.69 -3.23 -0.73
C LEU A 51 21.26 -3.39 -1.23
N VAL A 52 21.13 -4.08 -2.36
CA VAL A 52 19.88 -4.58 -2.94
C VAL A 52 20.13 -5.96 -3.56
N CYS A 53 19.08 -6.76 -3.73
CA CYS A 53 19.22 -8.12 -4.28
C CYS A 53 18.43 -8.29 -5.58
N PRO A 54 19.01 -8.02 -6.77
CA PRO A 54 18.38 -8.35 -8.04
C PRO A 54 18.31 -9.88 -8.27
N GLY A 55 17.16 -10.35 -8.72
CA GLY A 55 16.94 -11.75 -9.06
C GLY A 55 17.47 -12.11 -10.44
N LYS A 56 18.02 -13.32 -10.58
CA LYS A 56 18.54 -13.85 -11.87
C LYS A 56 17.46 -14.03 -12.93
N PHE A 57 16.19 -14.04 -12.52
CA PHE A 57 15.02 -14.14 -13.41
C PHE A 57 14.61 -12.81 -14.04
N LEU A 58 15.20 -11.68 -13.62
CA LEU A 58 14.89 -10.36 -14.19
C LEU A 58 15.41 -10.28 -15.64
N SER A 59 14.60 -9.75 -16.55
CA SER A 59 15.04 -9.46 -17.93
C SER A 59 16.12 -8.37 -18.03
N SER A 60 16.35 -7.66 -16.93
CA SER A 60 17.41 -6.67 -16.76
C SER A 60 18.56 -7.20 -15.91
N TYR A 61 18.61 -8.49 -15.57
CA TYR A 61 19.60 -9.05 -14.65
C TYR A 61 21.03 -8.72 -15.08
N ASP A 62 21.40 -8.97 -16.35
CA ASP A 62 22.76 -8.74 -16.84
C ASP A 62 23.18 -7.27 -16.68
N ALA A 63 22.25 -6.33 -16.90
CA ALA A 63 22.50 -4.92 -16.69
C ALA A 63 22.83 -4.58 -15.23
N PHE A 64 22.24 -5.27 -14.25
CA PHE A 64 22.55 -5.05 -12.83
C PHE A 64 23.73 -5.87 -12.32
N ALA A 65 23.97 -7.05 -12.91
CA ALA A 65 25.10 -7.88 -12.53
C ALA A 65 26.45 -7.24 -12.91
N GLU A 66 26.44 -6.44 -14.00
CA GLU A 66 27.64 -5.84 -14.60
C GLU A 66 27.65 -4.30 -14.53
N CYS A 67 26.65 -3.64 -13.94
CA CYS A 67 26.65 -2.18 -13.89
C CYS A 67 27.77 -1.62 -13.01
N ASP A 68 28.40 -0.54 -13.47
CA ASP A 68 29.31 0.28 -12.65
C ASP A 68 28.56 1.24 -11.72
N GLN A 69 27.35 1.66 -12.12
CA GLN A 69 26.55 2.65 -11.42
C GLN A 69 25.07 2.27 -11.44
N PHE A 70 24.39 2.57 -10.35
CA PHE A 70 22.95 2.35 -10.21
C PHE A 70 22.36 3.37 -9.24
N CYS A 71 21.03 3.47 -9.24
CA CYS A 71 20.31 4.30 -8.29
C CYS A 71 19.27 3.51 -7.55
N VAL A 72 19.06 3.88 -6.28
CA VAL A 72 18.00 3.34 -5.43
C VAL A 72 17.09 4.49 -5.04
N SER A 73 15.80 4.36 -5.37
CA SER A 73 14.77 5.36 -5.05
C SER A 73 13.80 4.78 -4.03
N ILE A 74 13.72 5.33 -2.82
CA ILE A 74 12.74 4.98 -1.81
C ILE A 74 11.41 5.67 -2.15
N LEU A 75 10.37 4.88 -2.39
CA LEU A 75 9.08 5.40 -2.86
C LEU A 75 8.28 6.05 -1.73
N GLU A 76 7.59 7.14 -2.07
CA GLU A 76 6.56 7.75 -1.22
C GLU A 76 5.27 6.92 -1.23
N ASP A 77 4.50 7.03 -0.15
CA ASP A 77 3.08 6.67 -0.15
C ASP A 77 2.37 7.26 -1.38
N GLY A 78 1.46 6.49 -1.96
CA GLY A 78 0.79 6.83 -3.23
C GLY A 78 1.54 6.38 -4.49
N GLN A 79 2.85 6.11 -4.47
CA GLN A 79 3.61 5.66 -5.65
C GLN A 79 3.50 4.15 -5.91
N THR A 80 2.32 3.57 -5.68
CA THR A 80 2.13 2.12 -5.86
C THR A 80 2.05 1.72 -7.33
N ASP A 81 1.56 2.62 -8.18
CA ASP A 81 1.58 2.51 -9.63
C ASP A 81 3.01 2.41 -10.19
N VAL A 82 3.93 3.22 -9.64
CA VAL A 82 5.37 3.15 -9.95
C VAL A 82 5.93 1.79 -9.53
N ALA A 83 5.67 1.37 -8.28
CA ALA A 83 6.11 0.07 -7.78
C ALA A 83 5.60 -1.10 -8.65
N ASN A 84 4.32 -1.09 -9.03
CA ASN A 84 3.72 -2.13 -9.88
C ASN A 84 4.29 -2.13 -11.30
N THR A 85 4.51 -0.94 -11.87
CA THR A 85 5.10 -0.79 -13.21
C THR A 85 6.50 -1.43 -13.25
N PHE A 86 7.35 -1.12 -12.27
CA PHE A 86 8.71 -1.66 -12.21
C PHE A 86 8.79 -3.12 -11.73
N ALA A 87 7.73 -3.68 -11.14
CA ALA A 87 7.66 -5.09 -10.76
C ALA A 87 7.18 -6.01 -11.90
N GLY A 88 6.17 -5.59 -12.68
CA GLY A 88 5.43 -6.50 -13.56
C GLY A 88 5.30 -6.10 -15.03
N TYR A 89 5.47 -4.82 -15.37
CA TYR A 89 5.25 -4.36 -16.75
C TYR A 89 6.37 -4.87 -17.68
N LYS A 90 5.97 -5.47 -18.81
CA LYS A 90 6.87 -6.08 -19.81
C LYS A 90 7.23 -5.16 -20.98
N GLY A 91 6.71 -3.93 -21.01
CA GLY A 91 7.05 -2.91 -22.00
C GLY A 91 8.06 -1.88 -21.46
N ASP A 92 8.11 -0.71 -22.11
CA ASP A 92 8.93 0.40 -21.64
C ASP A 92 8.34 0.99 -20.33
N ARG A 93 9.02 0.70 -19.21
CA ARG A 93 8.64 1.15 -17.86
C ARG A 93 8.84 2.65 -17.68
N PHE A 94 9.86 3.20 -18.33
CA PHE A 94 10.22 4.62 -18.24
C PHE A 94 9.31 5.49 -19.12
N ALA A 95 8.75 4.94 -20.19
CA ALA A 95 7.67 5.61 -20.94
C ALA A 95 6.37 5.80 -20.13
N LYS A 96 6.17 5.00 -19.07
CA LYS A 96 4.99 5.07 -18.19
C LYS A 96 5.24 5.82 -16.87
N THR A 97 6.49 6.13 -16.57
CA THR A 97 6.87 6.70 -15.28
C THR A 97 7.66 7.98 -15.50
N PRO A 98 7.17 9.14 -15.02
CA PRO A 98 7.95 10.37 -15.00
C PRO A 98 9.29 10.12 -14.30
N HIS A 99 10.37 10.49 -14.96
CA HIS A 99 11.72 10.21 -14.47
C HIS A 99 12.69 11.36 -14.78
N GLU A 100 13.70 11.45 -13.95
CA GLU A 100 14.84 12.35 -14.08
C GLU A 100 16.13 11.54 -14.10
N PHE A 101 17.29 12.21 -14.23
CA PHE A 101 18.61 11.60 -14.25
C PHE A 101 19.51 12.28 -13.22
N ASP A 102 20.40 11.55 -12.53
CA ASP A 102 21.44 12.21 -11.73
C ASP A 102 22.57 12.78 -12.60
N ALA A 103 23.56 13.33 -11.92
CA ALA A 103 24.83 13.78 -12.48
C ALA A 103 25.56 12.71 -13.31
N ASP A 104 25.37 11.41 -13.03
CA ASP A 104 25.95 10.29 -13.77
C ASP A 104 25.03 9.78 -14.91
N GLY A 105 23.87 10.41 -15.07
CA GLY A 105 22.86 10.10 -16.07
C GLY A 105 22.05 8.83 -15.77
N ILE A 106 22.04 8.33 -14.53
CA ILE A 106 21.25 7.15 -14.14
C ILE A 106 19.82 7.59 -13.86
N PRO A 107 18.81 6.98 -14.51
CA PRO A 107 17.42 7.45 -14.41
C PRO A 107 16.83 7.16 -13.03
N PHE A 108 15.78 7.87 -12.63
CA PHE A 108 14.98 7.55 -11.45
C PHE A 108 13.55 8.09 -11.52
N PRO A 109 12.60 7.41 -10.88
CA PRO A 109 11.24 7.92 -10.76
C PRO A 109 11.22 9.26 -10.01
N VAL A 110 10.49 10.23 -10.56
CA VAL A 110 10.17 11.49 -9.87
C VAL A 110 9.29 11.20 -8.66
N GLY A 111 9.42 12.02 -7.61
CA GLY A 111 8.56 11.94 -6.42
C GLY A 111 9.02 10.94 -5.36
N ALA A 112 10.12 10.21 -5.55
CA ALA A 112 10.71 9.40 -4.49
C ALA A 112 11.07 10.26 -3.25
N LEU A 113 10.96 9.68 -2.05
CA LEU A 113 11.31 10.35 -0.80
C LEU A 113 12.81 10.50 -0.62
N ALA A 114 13.55 9.49 -1.06
CA ALA A 114 15.00 9.50 -1.05
C ALA A 114 15.53 8.84 -2.31
N ARG A 115 16.63 9.37 -2.81
CA ARG A 115 17.41 8.82 -3.91
C ARG A 115 18.84 8.63 -3.44
N PHE A 116 19.43 7.50 -3.79
CA PHE A 116 20.87 7.23 -3.62
C PHE A 116 21.48 6.91 -4.98
N SER A 117 22.44 7.73 -5.41
CA SER A 117 23.32 7.47 -6.54
C SER A 117 24.49 6.63 -6.04
N CYS A 118 24.72 5.48 -6.67
CA CYS A 118 25.65 4.48 -6.19
C CYS A 118 26.65 4.10 -7.28
N LYS A 119 27.90 3.89 -6.86
CA LYS A 119 28.87 3.12 -7.63
C LYS A 119 28.87 1.69 -7.10
N THR A 120 28.94 0.70 -8.00
CA THR A 120 29.05 -0.70 -7.59
C THR A 120 30.34 -0.91 -6.82
N HIS A 121 30.19 -1.32 -5.56
CA HIS A 121 31.29 -1.65 -4.67
C HIS A 121 31.63 -3.14 -4.77
N GLN A 122 30.61 -3.99 -4.76
CA GLN A 122 30.78 -5.44 -4.85
C GLN A 122 29.49 -6.12 -5.31
N THR A 123 29.63 -7.19 -6.10
CA THR A 123 28.53 -8.10 -6.45
C THR A 123 28.84 -9.49 -5.89
N VAL A 124 27.94 -10.05 -5.08
CA VAL A 124 28.12 -11.35 -4.42
C VAL A 124 27.05 -12.34 -4.90
N PRO A 125 27.42 -13.49 -5.51
CA PRO A 125 26.46 -14.53 -5.85
C PRO A 125 25.74 -15.08 -4.61
N ALA A 126 24.41 -15.12 -4.63
CA ALA A 126 23.59 -15.55 -3.50
C ALA A 126 22.39 -16.39 -3.98
N GLY A 127 22.66 -17.61 -4.44
CA GLY A 127 21.63 -18.53 -4.93
C GLY A 127 21.00 -18.05 -6.25
N ASP A 128 19.68 -17.86 -6.24
CA ASP A 128 18.88 -17.35 -7.37
C ASP A 128 18.90 -15.81 -7.48
N HIS A 129 19.62 -15.13 -6.60
CA HIS A 129 19.87 -13.69 -6.62
C HIS A 129 21.37 -13.40 -6.63
N VAL A 130 21.71 -12.12 -6.79
CA VAL A 130 23.01 -11.57 -6.39
C VAL A 130 22.78 -10.50 -5.33
N VAL A 131 23.70 -10.32 -4.39
CA VAL A 131 23.74 -9.17 -3.50
C VAL A 131 24.58 -8.11 -4.20
N LEU A 132 23.93 -7.02 -4.61
CA LEU A 132 24.59 -5.86 -5.21
C LEU A 132 24.82 -4.82 -4.11
N ILE A 133 26.09 -4.60 -3.77
CA ILE A 133 26.53 -3.63 -2.78
C ILE A 133 27.00 -2.38 -3.51
N GLY A 134 26.44 -1.23 -3.14
CA GLY A 134 26.76 0.07 -3.70
C GLY A 134 27.39 1.00 -2.68
N GLU A 135 28.43 1.72 -3.10
CA GLU A 135 28.95 2.88 -2.40
C GLU A 135 28.17 4.12 -2.81
N VAL A 136 27.59 4.82 -1.83
CA VAL A 136 26.78 6.01 -2.07
C VAL A 136 27.69 7.18 -2.40
N ILE A 137 27.59 7.67 -3.64
CA ILE A 137 28.36 8.81 -4.16
C ILE A 137 27.54 10.10 -4.23
N GLY A 138 26.21 9.99 -4.07
CA GLY A 138 25.31 11.13 -3.98
C GLY A 138 23.95 10.71 -3.44
N PHE A 139 23.25 11.61 -2.77
CA PHE A 139 21.89 11.35 -2.32
C PHE A 139 21.06 12.64 -2.24
N ALA A 140 19.75 12.49 -2.31
CA ALA A 140 18.78 13.54 -2.04
C ALA A 140 17.64 12.95 -1.20
N GLN A 141 17.02 13.78 -0.37
CA GLN A 141 15.84 13.38 0.39
C GLN A 141 14.86 14.54 0.58
N ARG A 142 13.61 14.19 0.87
CA ARG A 142 12.56 15.13 1.25
C ARG A 142 11.68 14.53 2.36
N PRO A 143 10.96 15.37 3.13
CA PRO A 143 9.97 14.86 4.07
C PRO A 143 8.81 14.16 3.34
N GLY A 144 8.20 13.19 4.04
CA GLY A 144 7.02 12.45 3.59
C GLY A 144 6.92 11.09 4.29
N GLN A 145 5.96 10.26 3.89
CA GLN A 145 5.77 8.91 4.42
C GLN A 145 6.03 7.88 3.33
N GLY A 146 6.83 6.85 3.63
CA GLY A 146 7.23 5.86 2.64
C GLY A 146 6.13 4.85 2.34
N LEU A 147 6.14 4.33 1.10
CA LEU A 147 5.32 3.19 0.72
C LEU A 147 5.86 1.93 1.43
N GLY A 148 4.99 1.28 2.21
CA GLY A 148 5.30 0.06 2.94
C GLY A 148 4.88 -1.20 2.18
N TYR A 149 5.54 -2.32 2.48
CA TYR A 149 5.18 -3.65 1.99
C TYR A 149 5.28 -4.69 3.11
N ALA A 150 4.22 -5.48 3.29
CA ALA A 150 4.15 -6.57 4.28
C ALA A 150 3.12 -7.62 3.84
N ASP A 151 3.40 -8.90 4.11
CA ASP A 151 2.50 -10.04 3.82
C ASP A 151 1.96 -10.07 2.37
N GLY A 152 2.80 -9.66 1.42
CA GLY A 152 2.43 -9.62 0.00
C GLY A 152 1.64 -8.37 -0.43
N GLN A 153 1.38 -7.44 0.48
CA GLN A 153 0.53 -6.27 0.24
C GLN A 153 1.25 -4.96 0.52
N PHE A 154 0.87 -3.91 -0.21
CA PHE A 154 1.28 -2.54 0.09
C PHE A 154 0.50 -2.00 1.30
N PHE A 155 1.15 -1.16 2.11
CA PHE A 155 0.49 -0.43 3.19
C PHE A 155 1.09 0.97 3.33
N SER A 156 0.36 1.85 4.03
CA SER A 156 0.80 3.22 4.33
C SER A 156 0.76 3.49 5.83
N LEU A 157 1.87 4.00 6.36
CA LEU A 157 1.94 4.50 7.73
C LEU A 157 1.16 5.81 7.91
N ALA A 158 1.08 6.64 6.87
CA ALA A 158 0.27 7.86 6.89
C ALA A 158 -1.19 7.50 7.12
N ARG A 159 -1.72 6.54 6.35
CA ARG A 159 -3.12 6.10 6.45
C ARG A 159 -3.45 5.43 7.77
N GLU A 160 -2.55 4.61 8.31
CA GLU A 160 -2.73 3.98 9.63
C GLU A 160 -2.63 5.00 10.79
N ARG A 161 -1.84 6.07 10.62
CA ARG A 161 -1.80 7.19 11.58
C ARG A 161 -3.01 8.09 11.46
N SER A 162 -3.43 8.42 10.23
CA SER A 162 -4.60 9.25 9.96
C SER A 162 -5.89 8.56 10.35
N ALA A 163 -5.96 7.23 10.39
CA ALA A 163 -7.12 6.49 10.92
C ALA A 163 -7.42 6.76 12.42
N ARG A 164 -6.70 7.70 13.05
CA ARG A 164 -6.89 8.19 14.40
C ARG A 164 -6.54 9.67 14.46
N ASP A 165 -7.42 10.47 15.02
CA ASP A 165 -7.04 11.79 15.55
C ASP A 165 -6.98 11.71 17.09
N PRO A 166 -5.81 11.82 17.72
CA PRO A 166 -5.70 11.85 19.19
C PRO A 166 -6.34 13.11 19.82
N ALA A 167 -6.67 14.14 19.04
CA ALA A 167 -7.39 15.33 19.50
C ALA A 167 -8.92 15.19 19.44
N ALA A 168 -9.45 14.24 18.66
CA ALA A 168 -10.88 14.01 18.54
C ALA A 168 -11.50 13.48 19.84
N LYS A 169 -12.73 13.91 20.15
CA LYS A 169 -13.46 13.48 21.35
C LYS A 169 -13.97 12.05 21.21
N VAL A 170 -14.31 11.64 19.99
CA VAL A 170 -14.83 10.31 19.68
C VAL A 170 -14.10 9.76 18.45
N ASN A 171 -13.65 8.51 18.52
CA ASN A 171 -13.11 7.79 17.37
C ASN A 171 -14.11 6.69 16.97
N ILE A 172 -14.56 6.71 15.72
CA ILE A 172 -15.45 5.71 15.12
C ILE A 172 -14.65 4.89 14.12
N ALA A 173 -14.72 3.58 14.27
CA ALA A 173 -14.11 2.63 13.35
C ALA A 173 -15.19 1.84 12.63
N GLY A 174 -15.17 1.86 11.31
CA GLY A 174 -16.12 1.13 10.48
C GLY A 174 -15.44 0.16 9.50
N ALA A 175 -16.22 -0.75 8.94
CA ALA A 175 -15.73 -1.69 7.95
C ALA A 175 -16.65 -1.74 6.71
N LEU A 176 -16.05 -1.56 5.54
CA LEU A 176 -16.66 -1.86 4.25
C LEU A 176 -16.39 -3.34 3.95
N ILE A 177 -17.38 -4.17 4.26
CA ILE A 177 -17.24 -5.63 4.24
C ILE A 177 -17.80 -6.19 2.94
N ARG A 178 -16.96 -6.83 2.13
CA ARG A 178 -17.38 -7.61 0.96
C ARG A 178 -17.68 -9.05 1.34
N HIS A 179 -18.75 -9.62 0.79
CA HIS A 179 -19.10 -11.03 0.87
C HIS A 179 -19.83 -11.45 -0.40
N GLU A 180 -19.34 -12.49 -1.10
CA GLU A 180 -19.96 -13.01 -2.34
C GLU A 180 -20.30 -11.92 -3.37
N GLY A 181 -19.38 -10.97 -3.56
CA GLY A 181 -19.54 -9.85 -4.49
C GLY A 181 -20.41 -8.69 -3.99
N ARG A 182 -21.08 -8.83 -2.84
CA ARG A 182 -21.94 -7.80 -2.22
C ARG A 182 -21.25 -7.08 -1.07
N VAL A 183 -21.76 -5.91 -0.71
CA VAL A 183 -21.34 -5.13 0.47
C VAL A 183 -22.37 -5.30 1.59
N LEU A 184 -21.92 -5.55 2.81
CA LEU A 184 -22.79 -5.68 3.98
C LEU A 184 -23.05 -4.31 4.63
N LEU A 185 -24.31 -3.95 4.80
CA LEU A 185 -24.76 -2.68 5.38
C LEU A 185 -25.67 -2.91 6.59
N GLU A 186 -25.60 -2.01 7.57
CA GLU A 186 -26.55 -1.95 8.68
C GLU A 186 -27.67 -0.96 8.33
N LYS A 187 -28.93 -1.35 8.60
CA LYS A 187 -30.09 -0.47 8.42
C LYS A 187 -30.39 0.27 9.71
N THR A 188 -30.41 1.61 9.65
CA THR A 188 -30.74 2.50 10.76
C THR A 188 -32.02 3.29 10.46
N PRO A 189 -32.62 3.98 11.45
CA PRO A 189 -33.75 4.89 11.21
C PRO A 189 -33.44 5.99 10.19
N ASP A 190 -32.18 6.43 10.11
CA ASP A 190 -31.74 7.56 9.26
C ASP A 190 -31.18 7.11 7.89
N GLY A 191 -31.22 5.81 7.60
CA GLY A 191 -30.70 5.22 6.36
C GLY A 191 -29.72 4.09 6.61
N TYR A 192 -29.00 3.67 5.57
CA TYR A 192 -27.95 2.67 5.69
C TYR A 192 -26.66 3.25 6.27
N ARG A 193 -25.88 2.40 6.94
CA ARG A 193 -24.49 2.69 7.30
C ARG A 193 -23.63 1.45 7.17
N LEU A 194 -22.32 1.63 7.26
CA LEU A 194 -21.39 0.51 7.42
C LEU A 194 -21.37 0.04 8.87
N PRO A 195 -21.15 -1.26 9.14
CA PRO A 195 -20.91 -1.75 10.49
C PRO A 195 -19.75 -1.00 11.12
N GLU A 196 -20.00 -0.38 12.27
CA GLU A 196 -19.07 0.51 12.94
C GLU A 196 -19.17 0.42 14.46
N CYS A 197 -18.12 0.86 15.14
CA CYS A 197 -18.06 0.91 16.60
C CYS A 197 -17.29 2.13 17.09
N SER A 198 -17.67 2.64 18.26
CA SER A 198 -16.84 3.63 18.97
C SER A 198 -15.63 2.94 19.59
N VAL A 199 -14.47 3.57 19.46
CA VAL A 199 -13.19 3.07 19.95
C VAL A 199 -12.75 3.93 21.14
N PRO A 200 -12.84 3.42 22.38
CA PRO A 200 -12.69 4.24 23.58
C PRO A 200 -11.24 4.59 23.97
N ASP A 201 -10.20 3.91 23.43
CA ASP A 201 -8.81 4.24 23.79
C ASP A 201 -7.72 3.75 22.80
N LYS A 202 -6.50 4.29 22.97
CA LYS A 202 -5.34 4.39 22.05
C LYS A 202 -4.81 3.15 21.29
N THR A 203 -5.39 1.95 21.42
CA THR A 203 -4.96 0.77 20.64
C THR A 203 -6.11 -0.18 20.38
N GLY A 204 -6.21 -0.67 19.14
CA GLY A 204 -7.09 -1.80 18.82
C GLY A 204 -8.32 -1.46 17.99
N LEU A 205 -8.21 -0.52 17.05
CA LEU A 205 -9.27 -0.25 16.07
C LEU A 205 -9.77 -1.55 15.41
N ARG A 206 -8.86 -2.29 14.77
CA ARG A 206 -9.17 -3.57 14.11
C ARG A 206 -9.71 -4.60 15.10
N LYS A 207 -9.20 -4.61 16.34
CA LYS A 207 -9.65 -5.53 17.39
C LYS A 207 -11.10 -5.24 17.83
N SER A 208 -11.42 -3.96 18.03
CA SER A 208 -12.76 -3.52 18.43
C SER A 208 -13.77 -3.81 17.33
N LEU A 209 -13.41 -3.48 16.08
CA LEU A 209 -14.19 -3.87 14.91
C LEU A 209 -14.36 -5.39 14.81
N GLN A 210 -13.29 -6.17 14.99
CA GLN A 210 -13.37 -7.63 14.95
C GLN A 210 -14.41 -8.18 15.96
N THR A 211 -14.40 -7.66 17.19
CA THR A 211 -15.37 -8.06 18.23
C THR A 211 -16.80 -7.72 17.81
N VAL A 212 -17.05 -6.50 17.34
CA VAL A 212 -18.39 -6.09 16.90
C VAL A 212 -18.87 -6.91 15.70
N LEU A 213 -17.99 -7.24 14.75
CA LEU A 213 -18.36 -8.11 13.63
C LEU A 213 -18.68 -9.53 14.09
N GLN A 214 -17.88 -10.09 15.02
CA GLN A 214 -18.15 -11.42 15.58
C GLN A 214 -19.49 -11.47 16.32
N ASP A 215 -19.83 -10.43 17.09
CA ASP A 215 -21.13 -10.31 17.77
C ASP A 215 -22.31 -10.23 16.78
N ASN A 216 -22.06 -9.78 15.55
CA ASN A 216 -23.02 -9.77 14.45
C ASN A 216 -22.95 -11.01 13.54
N GLY A 217 -22.23 -12.05 13.99
CA GLY A 217 -22.10 -13.32 13.27
C GLY A 217 -21.18 -13.26 12.04
N ILE A 218 -20.25 -12.32 11.99
CA ILE A 218 -19.38 -12.08 10.83
C ILE A 218 -17.92 -12.36 11.19
N THR A 219 -17.29 -13.21 10.37
CA THR A 219 -15.83 -13.41 10.41
C THR A 219 -15.22 -12.81 9.16
N ALA A 220 -14.44 -11.75 9.33
CA ALA A 220 -13.80 -11.04 8.24
C ALA A 220 -12.30 -10.82 8.47
N SER A 221 -11.56 -10.70 7.38
CA SER A 221 -10.17 -10.20 7.36
C SER A 221 -10.15 -8.73 6.95
N PHE A 222 -9.42 -7.90 7.68
CA PHE A 222 -9.29 -6.47 7.38
C PHE A 222 -8.13 -6.17 6.43
N GLY A 223 -8.41 -5.42 5.38
CA GLY A 223 -7.46 -4.84 4.45
C GLY A 223 -6.98 -3.45 4.89
N ALA A 224 -6.70 -2.61 3.90
CA ALA A 224 -6.25 -1.24 4.11
C ALA A 224 -7.41 -0.32 4.56
N VAL A 225 -7.03 0.83 5.12
CA VAL A 225 -7.96 1.94 5.37
C VAL A 225 -8.48 2.46 4.03
N TYR A 226 -9.80 2.58 3.92
CA TYR A 226 -10.53 3.05 2.74
C TYR A 226 -10.89 4.54 2.84
N SER A 227 -11.30 4.99 4.03
CA SER A 227 -11.71 6.38 4.19
C SER A 227 -11.43 6.81 5.62
N VAL A 228 -10.84 7.99 5.77
CA VAL A 228 -10.69 8.69 7.02
C VAL A 228 -11.28 10.07 6.86
N PHE A 229 -12.16 10.46 7.78
CA PHE A 229 -12.63 11.83 7.83
C PHE A 229 -13.09 12.25 9.21
N ASP A 230 -13.07 13.56 9.46
CA ASP A 230 -13.68 14.16 10.64
C ASP A 230 -15.10 14.65 10.33
N ASP A 231 -15.96 14.72 11.36
CA ASP A 231 -17.21 15.47 11.27
C ASP A 231 -16.97 16.98 11.15
N ALA A 232 -18.04 17.74 10.89
CA ALA A 232 -17.95 19.16 10.56
C ALA A 232 -17.34 20.03 11.68
N ASP A 233 -17.42 19.59 12.94
CA ASP A 233 -16.84 20.29 14.10
C ASP A 233 -15.55 19.63 14.62
N ALA A 234 -15.04 18.61 13.90
CA ALA A 234 -13.87 17.80 14.26
C ALA A 234 -13.95 17.17 15.66
N SER A 235 -15.16 16.94 16.15
CA SER A 235 -15.39 16.26 17.43
C SER A 235 -15.35 14.73 17.28
N THR A 236 -15.69 14.22 16.10
CA THR A 236 -15.73 12.80 15.78
C THR A 236 -14.85 12.47 14.60
N HIS A 237 -13.90 11.56 14.83
CA HIS A 237 -13.00 11.04 13.81
C HIS A 237 -13.47 9.67 13.32
N PHE A 238 -13.63 9.50 12.01
CA PHE A 238 -14.08 8.27 11.38
C PHE A 238 -12.97 7.61 10.58
N ALA A 239 -12.80 6.30 10.76
CA ALA A 239 -11.90 5.49 9.95
C ALA A 239 -12.61 4.21 9.48
N TYR A 240 -12.78 4.07 8.16
CA TYR A 240 -13.39 2.92 7.51
C TYR A 240 -12.33 2.06 6.84
N LEU A 241 -12.31 0.76 7.12
CA LEU A 241 -11.39 -0.21 6.50
C LEU A 241 -12.11 -1.04 5.44
N LEU A 242 -11.36 -1.44 4.41
CA LEU A 242 -11.79 -2.55 3.57
C LEU A 242 -11.76 -3.85 4.37
N ALA A 243 -12.74 -4.72 4.17
CA ALA A 243 -12.79 -6.02 4.78
C ALA A 243 -13.39 -7.06 3.83
N GLN A 244 -12.94 -8.30 3.95
CA GLN A 244 -13.48 -9.45 3.23
C GLN A 244 -14.05 -10.44 4.24
N ALA A 245 -15.35 -10.69 4.20
CA ALA A 245 -15.99 -11.71 5.02
C ALA A 245 -15.73 -13.11 4.45
N THR A 246 -15.20 -13.97 5.31
CA THR A 246 -15.02 -15.40 5.07
C THR A 246 -16.24 -16.21 5.53
N HIS A 247 -16.98 -15.68 6.51
CA HIS A 247 -18.22 -16.26 6.99
C HIS A 247 -19.19 -15.16 7.43
N VAL A 248 -20.46 -15.35 7.10
CA VAL A 248 -21.58 -14.53 7.54
C VAL A 248 -22.68 -15.46 8.05
N ALA A 249 -23.09 -15.28 9.31
CA ALA A 249 -24.12 -16.09 9.92
C ALA A 249 -25.49 -15.85 9.23
N PRO A 250 -26.33 -16.89 9.05
CA PRO A 250 -27.63 -16.75 8.38
C PRO A 250 -28.61 -15.79 9.07
N ASP A 251 -28.45 -15.56 10.36
CA ASP A 251 -29.28 -14.70 11.21
C ASP A 251 -28.69 -13.29 11.40
N THR A 252 -27.65 -12.94 10.62
CA THR A 252 -27.09 -11.59 10.67
C THR A 252 -28.16 -10.54 10.38
N LYS A 253 -28.06 -9.40 11.06
CA LYS A 253 -28.95 -8.26 10.86
C LYS A 253 -28.51 -7.34 9.73
N LEU A 254 -27.36 -7.64 9.10
CA LEU A 254 -26.84 -6.85 7.98
C LEU A 254 -27.53 -7.21 6.67
N THR A 255 -27.76 -6.18 5.86
CA THR A 255 -28.29 -6.29 4.51
C THR A 255 -27.13 -6.38 3.51
N ALA A 256 -27.12 -7.43 2.69
CA ALA A 256 -26.16 -7.55 1.59
C ALA A 256 -26.68 -6.80 0.35
N VAL A 257 -25.89 -5.84 -0.15
CA VAL A 257 -26.27 -4.96 -1.27
C VAL A 257 -25.23 -5.08 -2.41
N PRO A 258 -25.65 -5.18 -3.68
CA PRO A 258 -24.74 -5.12 -4.81
C PRO A 258 -24.04 -3.76 -4.93
N PRO A 259 -22.74 -3.69 -5.29
CA PRO A 259 -22.01 -2.44 -5.41
C PRO A 259 -22.72 -1.37 -6.27
N GLU A 260 -23.30 -1.79 -7.39
CA GLU A 260 -24.00 -0.94 -8.36
C GLU A 260 -25.26 -0.25 -7.81
N GLU A 261 -25.81 -0.74 -6.70
CA GLU A 261 -26.97 -0.13 -6.04
C GLU A 261 -26.56 0.88 -4.96
N LEU A 262 -25.29 0.86 -4.52
CA LEU A 262 -24.84 1.64 -3.36
C LEU A 262 -25.02 3.14 -3.55
N ALA A 263 -24.83 3.67 -4.76
CA ALA A 263 -25.00 5.11 -5.02
C ALA A 263 -26.47 5.58 -4.96
N THR A 264 -27.44 4.67 -4.99
CA THR A 264 -28.88 4.98 -5.00
C THR A 264 -29.53 4.92 -3.62
N LEU A 265 -28.82 4.38 -2.62
CA LEU A 265 -29.32 4.24 -1.26
C LEU A 265 -29.29 5.55 -0.47
N THR A 266 -30.19 5.68 0.50
CA THR A 266 -30.13 6.71 1.53
C THR A 266 -29.22 6.24 2.67
N TYR A 267 -28.27 7.07 3.07
CA TYR A 267 -27.31 6.78 4.15
C TYR A 267 -27.56 7.67 5.36
N ALA A 268 -27.14 7.17 6.53
CA ALA A 268 -27.27 7.85 7.83
C ALA A 268 -26.56 9.21 7.88
N SER A 269 -25.63 9.49 6.96
CA SER A 269 -25.03 10.82 6.81
C SER A 269 -24.69 11.14 5.35
N PRO A 270 -24.63 12.44 4.98
CA PRO A 270 -24.16 12.87 3.65
C PRO A 270 -22.74 12.39 3.34
N THR A 271 -21.84 12.38 4.32
CA THR A 271 -20.45 11.93 4.15
C THR A 271 -20.37 10.44 3.83
N LEU A 272 -21.20 9.62 4.49
CA LEU A 272 -21.34 8.21 4.16
C LEU A 272 -21.90 8.04 2.73
N ALA A 273 -22.91 8.80 2.33
CA ALA A 273 -23.44 8.75 0.97
C ALA A 273 -22.36 9.06 -0.08
N SER A 274 -21.56 10.10 0.14
CA SER A 274 -20.44 10.45 -0.76
C SER A 274 -19.36 9.37 -0.80
N MET A 275 -18.99 8.79 0.36
CA MET A 275 -18.04 7.68 0.43
C MET A 275 -18.53 6.45 -0.33
N MET A 276 -19.80 6.09 -0.19
CA MET A 276 -20.37 4.91 -0.84
C MET A 276 -20.59 5.10 -2.34
N ALA A 277 -20.97 6.30 -2.78
CA ALA A 277 -21.00 6.65 -4.20
C ALA A 277 -19.60 6.64 -4.83
N ARG A 278 -18.55 6.97 -4.07
CA ARG A 278 -17.16 6.82 -4.53
C ARG A 278 -16.81 5.34 -4.69
N TYR A 279 -17.09 4.53 -3.68
CA TYR A 279 -16.80 3.09 -3.71
C TYR A 279 -17.47 2.36 -4.87
N ASP A 280 -18.73 2.70 -5.18
CA ASP A 280 -19.45 2.18 -6.35
C ASP A 280 -18.68 2.42 -7.66
N ARG A 281 -18.29 3.67 -7.93
CA ARG A 281 -17.50 4.03 -9.13
C ARG A 281 -16.16 3.31 -9.19
N GLU A 282 -15.52 3.13 -8.05
CA GLU A 282 -14.22 2.44 -7.94
C GLU A 282 -14.35 0.94 -8.20
N CYS A 283 -15.43 0.29 -7.73
CA CYS A 283 -15.73 -1.10 -8.04
C CYS A 283 -15.93 -1.34 -9.55
N ALA A 284 -16.54 -0.39 -10.25
CA ALA A 284 -16.74 -0.46 -11.70
C ALA A 284 -15.42 -0.38 -12.50
N THR A 285 -14.38 0.23 -11.92
CA THR A 285 -13.08 0.45 -12.58
C THR A 285 -11.98 -0.50 -12.10
N GLY A 286 -12.20 -1.25 -11.02
CA GLY A 286 -11.23 -2.18 -10.42
C GLY A 286 -10.11 -1.50 -9.63
N ASN A 287 -10.17 -0.17 -9.44
CA ASN A 287 -9.17 0.62 -8.72
C ASN A 287 -9.83 1.27 -7.51
N LEU A 288 -9.65 0.70 -6.33
CA LEU A 288 -10.09 1.33 -5.08
C LEU A 288 -9.15 2.49 -4.74
N ASN A 289 -9.64 3.55 -4.09
CA ASN A 289 -8.79 4.61 -3.56
C ASN A 289 -9.13 4.89 -2.09
N CYS A 290 -8.10 5.14 -1.28
CA CYS A 290 -8.23 5.65 0.07
C CYS A 290 -8.49 7.15 0.02
N TYR A 291 -9.43 7.62 0.83
CA TYR A 291 -9.70 9.04 1.01
C TYR A 291 -9.31 9.51 2.40
N LEU A 292 -8.68 10.67 2.47
CA LEU A 292 -8.29 11.34 3.71
C LEU A 292 -8.82 12.78 3.64
N GLY A 293 -9.69 13.20 4.56
CA GLY A 293 -10.27 14.54 4.48
C GLY A 293 -11.19 14.90 5.65
N ASP A 294 -12.11 15.82 5.40
CA ASP A 294 -13.23 16.16 6.27
C ASP A 294 -14.56 15.97 5.51
N THR A 295 -15.66 16.45 6.09
CA THR A 295 -16.99 16.37 5.45
C THR A 295 -17.13 17.14 4.12
N MET A 296 -16.18 18.02 3.79
CA MET A 296 -16.26 18.98 2.68
C MET A 296 -15.10 18.87 1.67
N THR A 297 -13.90 18.49 2.11
CA THR A 297 -12.65 18.49 1.32
C THR A 297 -11.74 17.32 1.70
N GLY A 298 -10.97 16.76 0.76
CA GLY A 298 -10.02 15.69 1.06
C GLY A 298 -9.21 15.21 -0.12
N GLU A 299 -8.14 14.47 0.17
CA GLU A 299 -7.21 13.87 -0.78
C GLU A 299 -7.61 12.42 -1.10
N ILE A 300 -7.47 12.02 -2.37
CA ILE A 300 -7.74 10.66 -2.85
C ILE A 300 -6.40 10.01 -3.23
N HIS A 301 -6.12 8.83 -2.69
CA HIS A 301 -4.90 8.06 -2.94
C HIS A 301 -5.22 6.63 -3.37
N THR A 302 -4.61 6.13 -4.43
CA THR A 302 -4.93 4.79 -4.95
C THR A 302 -4.59 3.65 -3.97
N LEU A 303 -5.48 2.67 -3.89
CA LEU A 303 -5.35 1.39 -3.20
C LEU A 303 -5.14 0.31 -4.27
N SER A 304 -3.99 -0.34 -4.25
CA SER A 304 -3.73 -1.50 -5.08
C SER A 304 -4.26 -2.75 -4.38
N GLU A 305 -5.20 -3.46 -5.02
CA GLU A 305 -5.47 -4.86 -4.67
C GLU A 305 -4.31 -5.71 -5.21
N GLY A 306 -3.70 -6.51 -4.33
CA GLY A 306 -2.80 -7.58 -4.75
C GLY A 306 -3.62 -8.66 -5.45
N VAL A 307 -3.38 -8.86 -6.74
CA VAL A 307 -3.82 -10.04 -7.50
C VAL A 307 -2.79 -11.15 -7.33
#